data_AF-A0A4S2JYB5-F1
#
_entry.id   AF-A0A4S2JYB5-F1
#
_cell.length_a   1.000
_cell.length_b   1.000
_cell.length_c   1.000
_cell.angle_alpha   90.00
_cell.angle_beta   90.00
_cell.angle_gamma   90.00
#
_symmetry.space_group_name_H-M   'P 1'
#
loop_
_entity.id
_entity.type
_entity.pdbx_description
1 polymer ?
#
loop_
_entity_poly.entity_id
_entity_poly.type
_entity_poly.pdbx_seq_one_letter_code
_entity_poly.pdbx_strand_id
1 'polypeptide(L)'
;MHYVVYVLGAKWHPRRKILTPTFHFNILQQFVEILIEEGESMTKSLKNTGGTVVKDLVPFFSEHTLNAICETAMGTSLRGLGAFQKRYIEAVHRMGELVTYRAMRQWLFVNWIFSLTPKGREQKKVLKVLHGFTERIIAERKLYHDRTNNQYLKSFGNDTSAERDDVEPIGLRRKRLAMLDFLIAASREGLMTDLDVREEVDVFMFGGHDTTAMGLCFIFALLAEHKDIQVSIVKCESPFLSQKIN
;
A
#
# COMPACT_ATOMS: atom_id res chain seq x y z
N MET A 1 -5.68 -16.96 -11.57
CA MET A 1 -5.00 -16.82 -10.26
C MET A 1 -3.55 -16.37 -10.39
N HIS A 2 -2.85 -16.68 -11.48
CA HIS A 2 -1.46 -16.23 -11.71
C HIS A 2 -1.22 -14.70 -11.76
N TYR A 3 -2.26 -13.88 -11.90
CA TYR A 3 -2.12 -12.45 -12.17
C TYR A 3 -2.27 -11.53 -10.95
N VAL A 4 -2.42 -12.06 -9.73
CA VAL A 4 -2.82 -11.22 -8.58
C VAL A 4 -1.92 -11.36 -7.34
N VAL A 5 -1.32 -12.51 -7.04
CA VAL A 5 -0.73 -12.71 -5.70
C VAL A 5 0.66 -13.37 -5.66
N TYR A 6 1.13 -14.07 -6.70
CA TYR A 6 2.41 -14.79 -6.60
C TYR A 6 3.26 -14.73 -7.86
N VAL A 7 4.49 -14.26 -7.69
CA VAL A 7 5.59 -14.43 -8.63
C VAL A 7 6.30 -15.72 -8.27
N LEU A 8 6.25 -16.73 -9.16
CA LEU A 8 6.83 -18.05 -8.92
C LEU A 8 8.17 -18.22 -9.66
N GLY A 9 9.05 -19.02 -9.07
CA GLY A 9 10.25 -19.56 -9.72
C GLY A 9 11.30 -18.51 -10.08
N ALA A 10 11.85 -18.59 -11.29
CA ALA A 10 13.01 -17.81 -11.76
C ALA A 10 12.81 -16.28 -11.71
N LYS A 11 11.57 -15.80 -11.74
CA LYS A 11 11.26 -14.36 -11.64
C LYS A 11 11.35 -13.82 -10.20
N TRP A 12 11.10 -14.65 -9.20
CA TRP A 12 10.97 -14.18 -7.81
C TRP A 12 12.29 -13.67 -7.26
N HIS A 13 13.37 -14.45 -7.40
CA HIS A 13 14.65 -14.13 -6.77
C HIS A 13 15.26 -12.80 -7.26
N PRO A 14 15.31 -12.51 -8.59
CA PRO A 14 15.78 -11.22 -9.08
C PRO A 14 14.92 -10.04 -8.59
N ARG A 15 13.59 -10.17 -8.65
CA ARG A 15 12.68 -9.11 -8.20
C ARG A 15 12.81 -8.85 -6.70
N ARG A 16 12.92 -9.90 -5.88
CA ARG A 16 13.15 -9.79 -4.44
C ARG A 16 14.46 -9.09 -4.13
N LYS A 17 15.53 -9.35 -4.90
CA LYS A 17 16.81 -8.66 -4.75
C LYS A 17 16.69 -7.14 -5.01
N ILE A 18 15.90 -6.74 -6.00
CA ILE A 18 15.63 -5.31 -6.31
C ILE A 18 14.80 -4.64 -5.20
N LEU A 19 13.81 -5.36 -4.65
CA LEU A 19 12.86 -4.80 -3.69
C LEU A 19 13.33 -4.81 -2.24
N THR A 20 14.18 -5.75 -1.83
CA THR A 20 14.59 -5.87 -0.41
C THR A 20 15.20 -4.58 0.16
N PRO A 21 16.05 -3.82 -0.57
CA PRO A 21 16.58 -2.55 -0.08
C PRO A 21 15.51 -1.51 0.24
N THR A 22 14.33 -1.55 -0.40
CA THR A 22 13.26 -0.56 -0.19
C THR A 22 12.59 -0.69 1.18
N PHE A 23 12.84 -1.78 1.89
CA PHE A 23 12.36 -2.05 3.25
C PHE A 23 13.46 -1.91 4.30
N HIS A 24 14.59 -1.29 3.94
CA HIS A 24 15.62 -0.97 4.92
C HIS A 24 15.13 0.09 5.92
N PHE A 25 15.59 -0.01 7.18
CA PHE A 25 15.11 0.81 8.29
C PHE A 25 15.17 2.32 8.01
N ASN A 26 16.24 2.82 7.38
CA ASN A 26 16.39 4.24 7.04
C ASN A 26 15.31 4.75 6.07
N ILE A 27 14.74 3.88 5.24
CA ILE A 27 13.61 4.22 4.37
C ILE A 27 12.32 4.17 5.18
N LEU A 28 12.14 3.13 6.00
CA LEU A 28 10.95 2.95 6.84
C LEU A 28 10.78 4.06 7.89
N GLN A 29 11.85 4.60 8.45
CA GLN A 29 11.79 5.74 9.39
C GLN A 29 11.09 6.94 8.77
N GLN A 30 11.26 7.16 7.46
CA GLN A 30 10.58 8.26 6.76
C GLN A 30 9.07 8.00 6.65
N PHE A 31 8.62 6.75 6.80
CA PHE A 31 7.21 6.38 6.69
C PHE A 31 6.42 6.80 7.92
N VAL A 32 7.09 6.98 9.05
CA VAL A 32 6.48 7.39 10.32
C VAL A 32 5.72 8.71 10.18
N GLU A 33 6.27 9.72 9.49
CA GLU A 33 5.58 11.01 9.27
C GLU A 33 4.21 10.81 8.60
N ILE A 34 4.15 9.97 7.55
CA ILE A 34 2.90 9.70 6.82
C ILE A 34 1.91 8.89 7.65
N LEU A 35 2.40 7.90 8.41
CA LEU A 35 1.56 7.10 9.28
C LEU A 35 0.93 7.96 10.39
N ILE A 36 1.67 8.94 10.91
CA ILE A 36 1.15 9.94 11.86
C ILE A 36 0.07 10.80 11.19
N GLU A 37 0.34 11.35 10.00
CA GLU A 37 -0.63 12.17 9.26
C GLU A 37 -1.94 11.41 9.00
N GLU A 38 -1.87 10.14 8.57
CA GLU A 38 -3.06 9.31 8.36
C GLU A 38 -3.77 8.96 9.67
N GLY A 39 -3.04 8.73 10.76
CA GLY A 39 -3.63 8.54 12.09
C GLY A 39 -4.37 9.78 12.61
N GLU A 40 -3.82 10.97 12.37
CA GLU A 40 -4.48 12.25 12.69
C GLU A 40 -5.72 12.46 11.82
N SER A 41 -5.63 12.16 10.52
CA SER A 41 -6.76 12.20 9.57
C SER A 41 -7.90 11.27 10.02
N MET A 42 -7.57 10.05 10.42
CA MET A 42 -8.49 9.06 10.97
C MET A 42 -9.20 9.59 12.21
N THR A 43 -8.44 10.15 13.16
CA THR A 43 -8.99 10.73 14.39
C THR A 43 -9.91 11.92 14.10
N LYS A 44 -9.53 12.78 13.15
CA LYS A 44 -10.34 13.93 12.72
C LYS A 44 -11.65 13.49 12.08
N SER A 45 -11.62 12.47 11.23
CA SER A 45 -12.80 11.86 10.60
C SER A 45 -13.80 11.36 11.64
N LEU A 46 -13.31 10.71 12.71
CA LEU A 46 -14.16 10.25 13.81
C LEU A 46 -14.74 11.40 14.63
N LYS A 47 -13.93 12.41 15.00
CA LYS A 47 -14.38 13.57 15.79
C LYS A 47 -15.47 14.39 15.08
N ASN A 48 -15.35 14.55 13.76
CA ASN A 48 -16.28 15.35 12.97
C ASN A 48 -17.68 14.74 12.83
N THR A 49 -17.85 13.46 13.16
CA THR A 49 -19.12 12.76 12.97
C THR A 49 -20.16 13.14 14.05
N GLY A 50 -19.73 13.62 15.22
CA GLY A 50 -20.59 14.12 16.29
C GLY A 50 -21.41 13.04 17.02
N GLY A 51 -21.31 12.98 18.36
CA GLY A 51 -22.05 11.99 19.16
C GLY A 51 -21.51 10.56 19.07
N THR A 52 -22.37 9.57 19.31
CA THR A 52 -22.00 8.15 19.22
C THR A 52 -21.86 7.74 17.75
N VAL A 53 -20.63 7.40 17.34
CA VAL A 53 -20.32 6.98 15.97
C VAL A 53 -20.46 5.46 15.86
N VAL A 54 -21.42 4.99 15.06
CA VAL A 54 -21.48 3.59 14.61
C VAL A 54 -20.91 3.54 13.20
N LYS A 55 -19.71 2.99 13.05
CA LYS A 55 -19.00 2.91 11.77
C LYS A 55 -18.55 1.47 11.55
N ASP A 56 -18.73 1.00 10.33
CA ASP A 56 -18.07 -0.23 9.89
C ASP A 56 -16.56 0.02 9.82
N LEU A 57 -15.79 -0.73 10.62
CA LEU A 57 -14.36 -0.55 10.77
C LEU A 57 -13.58 -1.02 9.54
N VAL A 58 -14.11 -1.98 8.78
CA VAL A 58 -13.41 -2.55 7.62
C VAL A 58 -13.19 -1.49 6.53
N PRO A 59 -14.24 -0.87 5.94
CA PRO A 59 -14.05 0.18 4.95
C PRO A 59 -13.29 1.39 5.51
N PHE A 60 -13.48 1.68 6.81
CA PHE A 60 -12.84 2.81 7.47
C PHE A 60 -11.30 2.64 7.52
N PHE A 61 -10.81 1.51 8.04
CA PHE A 61 -9.38 1.27 8.09
C PHE A 61 -8.80 0.98 6.70
N SER A 62 -9.55 0.35 5.79
CA SER A 62 -9.11 0.14 4.40
C SER A 62 -8.85 1.46 3.67
N GLU A 63 -9.66 2.50 3.90
CA GLU A 63 -9.45 3.83 3.31
C GLU A 63 -8.12 4.45 3.76
N HIS A 64 -7.88 4.50 5.07
CA HIS A 64 -6.68 5.11 5.64
C HIS A 64 -5.39 4.32 5.36
N THR A 65 -5.45 2.99 5.44
CA THR A 65 -4.30 2.14 5.12
C THR A 65 -3.96 2.17 3.62
N LEU A 66 -4.96 2.34 2.74
CA LEU A 66 -4.73 2.54 1.31
C LEU A 66 -4.02 3.87 1.04
N ASN A 67 -4.39 4.95 1.73
CA ASN A 67 -3.69 6.22 1.65
C ASN A 67 -2.25 6.09 2.12
N ALA A 68 -2.05 5.46 3.27
CA ALA A 68 -0.72 5.24 3.83
C ALA A 68 0.17 4.48 2.84
N ILE A 69 -0.27 3.35 2.26
CA ILE A 69 0.58 2.59 1.31
C ILE A 69 0.84 3.38 0.01
N CYS A 70 -0.14 4.15 -0.47
CA CYS A 70 0.02 4.95 -1.69
C CYS A 70 1.01 6.10 -1.48
N GLU A 71 0.95 6.79 -0.34
CA GLU A 71 1.89 7.87 -0.08
C GLU A 71 3.29 7.35 0.33
N THR A 72 3.37 6.23 1.07
CA THR A 72 4.64 5.65 1.51
C THR A 72 5.39 4.89 0.42
N ALA A 73 4.79 3.85 -0.15
CA ALA A 73 5.45 2.91 -1.05
C ALA A 73 5.26 3.27 -2.53
N MET A 74 4.15 3.92 -2.89
CA MET A 74 3.92 4.36 -4.28
C MET A 74 4.38 5.80 -4.54
N GLY A 75 4.50 6.63 -3.49
CA GLY A 75 4.87 8.04 -3.61
C GLY A 75 3.79 8.87 -4.33
N THR A 76 2.53 8.47 -4.25
CA THR A 76 1.38 9.15 -4.87
C THR A 76 0.32 9.43 -3.82
N SER A 77 -0.16 10.68 -3.73
CA SER A 77 -1.22 11.04 -2.81
C SER A 77 -2.59 10.82 -3.44
N LEU A 78 -3.50 10.22 -2.67
CA LEU A 78 -4.88 10.00 -3.09
C LEU A 78 -5.85 11.07 -2.55
N ARG A 79 -5.34 12.17 -1.97
CA ARG A 79 -6.15 13.25 -1.44
C ARG A 79 -7.10 13.80 -2.52
N GLY A 80 -8.39 13.87 -2.21
CA GLY A 80 -9.44 14.32 -3.13
C GLY A 80 -9.92 13.26 -4.14
N LEU A 81 -9.42 12.03 -4.08
CA LEU A 81 -9.80 10.92 -4.97
C LEU A 81 -10.72 9.88 -4.29
N GLY A 82 -11.60 10.32 -3.38
CA GLY A 82 -12.53 9.48 -2.60
C GLY A 82 -13.27 8.41 -3.39
N ALA A 83 -13.91 8.80 -4.50
CA ALA A 83 -14.64 7.86 -5.34
C ALA A 83 -13.74 6.81 -6.02
N PHE A 84 -12.48 7.16 -6.30
CA PHE A 84 -11.51 6.26 -6.92
C PHE A 84 -10.98 5.24 -5.91
N GLN A 85 -10.66 5.68 -4.69
CA GLN A 85 -10.30 4.81 -3.56
C GLN A 85 -11.42 3.81 -3.25
N LYS A 86 -12.65 4.32 -3.09
CA LYS A 86 -13.80 3.49 -2.74
C LYS A 86 -14.04 2.38 -3.76
N ARG A 87 -13.96 2.71 -5.06
CA ARG A 87 -14.10 1.71 -6.14
C ARG A 87 -13.01 0.64 -6.10
N TYR A 88 -11.79 1.00 -5.73
CA TYR A 88 -10.70 0.04 -5.58
C TYR A 88 -10.93 -0.88 -4.37
N ILE A 89 -11.28 -0.32 -3.21
CA ILE A 89 -11.57 -1.09 -1.98
C ILE A 89 -12.73 -2.07 -2.22
N GLU A 90 -13.82 -1.61 -2.83
CA GLU A 90 -14.95 -2.48 -3.20
C GLU A 90 -14.53 -3.60 -4.17
N ALA A 91 -13.65 -3.29 -5.13
CA ALA A 91 -13.12 -4.27 -6.07
C ALA A 91 -12.22 -5.30 -5.38
N VAL A 92 -11.39 -4.88 -4.40
CA VAL A 92 -10.56 -5.79 -3.59
C VAL A 92 -11.45 -6.74 -2.79
N HIS A 93 -12.45 -6.23 -2.07
CA HIS A 93 -13.39 -7.05 -1.33
C HIS A 93 -14.12 -8.05 -2.24
N ARG A 94 -14.62 -7.59 -3.40
CA ARG A 94 -15.28 -8.47 -4.36
C ARG A 94 -14.35 -9.51 -4.96
N MET A 95 -13.07 -9.17 -5.18
CA MET A 95 -12.07 -10.14 -5.60
C MET A 95 -11.85 -11.21 -4.54
N GLY A 96 -11.77 -10.83 -3.26
CA GLY A 96 -11.68 -11.76 -2.13
C GLY A 96 -12.83 -12.76 -2.11
N GLU A 97 -14.07 -12.28 -2.26
CA GLU A 97 -15.26 -13.16 -2.34
C GLU A 97 -15.18 -14.14 -3.52
N LEU A 98 -14.73 -13.68 -4.69
CA LEU A 98 -14.58 -14.51 -5.88
C LEU A 98 -13.47 -15.56 -5.72
N VAL A 99 -12.35 -15.18 -5.09
CA VAL A 99 -11.24 -16.07 -4.76
C VAL A 99 -11.71 -17.15 -3.80
N THR A 100 -12.39 -16.78 -2.71
CA THR A 100 -12.98 -17.73 -1.75
C THR A 100 -14.01 -18.64 -2.41
N TYR A 101 -14.90 -18.08 -3.23
CA TYR A 101 -15.90 -18.86 -3.98
C TYR A 101 -15.26 -19.93 -4.86
N ARG A 102 -14.16 -19.58 -5.53
CA ARG A 102 -13.41 -20.47 -6.41
C ARG A 102 -12.57 -21.48 -5.61
N ALA A 103 -11.91 -21.05 -4.54
CA ALA A 103 -11.09 -21.90 -3.68
C ALA A 103 -11.89 -23.06 -3.08
N MET A 104 -13.15 -22.79 -2.68
CA MET A 104 -14.07 -23.81 -2.14
C MET A 104 -14.65 -24.75 -3.20
N ARG A 105 -14.34 -24.57 -4.49
CA ARG A 105 -14.91 -25.33 -5.62
C ARG A 105 -13.81 -25.79 -6.56
N GLN A 106 -13.24 -26.96 -6.27
CA GLN A 106 -12.11 -27.52 -7.00
C GLN A 106 -12.34 -27.65 -8.52
N TRP A 107 -13.56 -27.96 -8.97
CA TRP A 107 -13.91 -28.02 -10.40
C TRP A 107 -13.80 -26.68 -11.13
N LEU A 108 -13.75 -25.55 -10.40
CA LEU A 108 -13.51 -24.21 -10.95
C LEU A 108 -12.02 -23.83 -10.98
N PHE A 109 -11.10 -24.72 -10.59
CA PHE A 109 -9.67 -24.42 -10.63
C PHE A 109 -9.15 -24.28 -12.06
N VAL A 110 -9.77 -25.01 -12.99
CA VAL A 110 -9.43 -24.92 -14.41
C VAL A 110 -9.84 -23.56 -14.98
N ASN A 111 -8.86 -22.76 -15.41
CA ASN A 111 -9.07 -21.37 -15.82
C ASN A 111 -10.07 -21.22 -16.97
N TRP A 112 -10.01 -22.10 -17.98
CA TRP A 112 -10.91 -22.02 -19.13
C TRP A 112 -12.36 -22.25 -18.71
N ILE A 113 -12.64 -23.29 -17.92
CA ILE A 113 -13.98 -23.58 -17.36
C ILE A 113 -14.48 -22.38 -16.58
N PHE A 114 -13.67 -21.87 -15.65
CA PHE A 114 -14.06 -20.74 -14.81
C PHE A 114 -14.36 -19.49 -15.65
N SER A 115 -13.58 -19.22 -16.70
CA SER A 115 -13.75 -18.05 -17.57
C SER A 115 -15.10 -18.00 -18.29
N LEU A 116 -15.73 -19.16 -18.52
CA LEU A 116 -17.04 -19.28 -19.16
C LEU A 116 -18.20 -19.03 -18.17
N THR A 117 -17.94 -19.14 -16.87
CA THR A 117 -18.95 -18.93 -15.83
C THR A 117 -19.30 -17.45 -15.63
N PRO A 118 -20.48 -17.11 -15.10
CA PRO A 118 -20.80 -15.74 -14.68
C PRO A 118 -19.77 -15.16 -13.70
N LYS A 119 -19.26 -15.99 -12.77
CA LYS A 119 -18.25 -15.60 -11.78
C LYS A 119 -16.88 -15.33 -12.40
N GLY A 120 -16.48 -16.07 -13.42
CA GLY A 120 -15.26 -15.77 -14.18
C GLY A 120 -15.35 -14.47 -14.98
N ARG A 121 -16.50 -14.23 -15.62
CA ARG A 121 -16.75 -12.94 -16.30
C ARG A 121 -16.76 -11.77 -15.33
N GLU A 122 -17.33 -11.97 -14.15
CA GLU A 122 -17.29 -11.01 -13.04
C GLU A 122 -15.85 -10.74 -12.57
N GLN A 123 -15.06 -11.78 -12.32
CA GLN A 123 -13.65 -11.66 -11.94
C GLN A 123 -12.87 -10.83 -12.97
N LYS A 124 -13.11 -11.02 -14.27
CA LYS A 124 -12.45 -10.23 -15.33
C LYS A 124 -12.81 -8.74 -15.25
N LYS A 125 -14.06 -8.39 -14.92
CA LYS A 125 -14.49 -7.00 -14.73
C LYS A 125 -13.82 -6.37 -13.50
N VAL A 126 -13.79 -7.09 -12.38
CA VAL A 126 -13.16 -6.63 -11.14
C VAL A 126 -11.66 -6.44 -11.34
N LEU A 127 -10.96 -7.38 -12.00
CA LEU A 127 -9.54 -7.24 -12.35
C LEU A 127 -9.26 -5.98 -13.18
N LYS A 128 -10.16 -5.62 -14.11
CA LYS A 128 -10.01 -4.39 -14.89
C LYS A 128 -10.03 -3.13 -14.01
N VAL A 129 -10.82 -3.14 -12.92
CA VAL A 129 -10.84 -2.03 -11.95
C VAL A 129 -9.55 -2.01 -11.15
N LEU A 130 -9.10 -3.16 -10.65
CA LEU A 130 -7.86 -3.27 -9.88
C LEU A 130 -6.65 -2.83 -10.70
N HIS A 131 -6.47 -3.39 -11.90
CA HIS A 131 -5.36 -3.02 -12.79
C HIS A 131 -5.44 -1.55 -13.23
N GLY A 132 -6.64 -1.04 -13.54
CA GLY A 132 -6.81 0.36 -13.91
C GLY A 132 -6.46 1.32 -12.77
N PHE A 133 -6.60 0.89 -11.52
CA PHE A 133 -6.14 1.66 -10.36
C PHE A 133 -4.60 1.73 -10.31
N THR A 134 -3.96 0.58 -10.44
CA THR A 134 -2.50 0.45 -10.31
C THR A 134 -1.76 1.09 -11.49
N GLU A 135 -2.27 0.90 -12.71
CA GLU A 135 -1.79 1.55 -13.93
C GLU A 135 -1.82 3.08 -13.82
N ARG A 136 -2.87 3.65 -13.22
CA ARG A 136 -2.95 5.10 -13.01
C ARG A 136 -1.88 5.60 -12.05
N ILE A 137 -1.65 4.91 -10.94
CA ILE A 137 -0.61 5.25 -9.96
C ILE A 137 0.79 5.19 -10.61
N ILE A 138 1.07 4.13 -11.36
CA ILE A 138 2.33 3.97 -12.09
C ILE A 138 2.51 5.09 -13.11
N ALA A 139 1.46 5.41 -13.88
CA ALA A 139 1.52 6.48 -14.88
C ALA A 139 1.76 7.86 -14.24
N GLU A 140 1.07 8.17 -13.15
CA GLU A 140 1.27 9.43 -12.41
C GLU A 140 2.70 9.56 -11.90
N ARG A 141 3.25 8.47 -11.33
CA ARG A 141 4.63 8.47 -10.83
C ARG A 141 5.67 8.55 -11.95
N LYS A 142 5.45 7.89 -13.10
CA LYS A 142 6.31 8.04 -14.30
C LYS A 142 6.31 9.48 -14.80
N LEU A 143 5.13 10.10 -14.92
CA LEU A 143 5.01 11.51 -15.33
C LEU A 143 5.72 12.48 -14.37
N TYR A 144 5.68 12.20 -13.06
CA TYR A 144 6.43 12.97 -12.07
C TYR A 144 7.94 12.94 -12.34
N HIS A 145 8.50 11.77 -12.65
CA HIS A 145 9.93 11.64 -12.98
C HIS A 145 10.30 12.32 -14.31
N ASP A 146 9.44 12.20 -15.31
CA ASP A 146 9.65 12.88 -16.60
C ASP A 146 9.66 14.40 -16.42
N ARG A 147 8.74 14.96 -15.61
CA ARG A 147 8.69 16.41 -15.28
C ARG A 147 9.88 16.89 -14.46
N THR A 148 10.50 16.01 -13.67
CA THR A 148 11.67 16.34 -12.83
C THR A 148 12.99 15.98 -13.52
N ASN A 149 12.98 15.73 -14.84
CA ASN A 149 14.15 15.33 -15.62
C ASN A 149 14.93 14.14 -15.01
N ASN A 150 14.20 13.23 -14.35
CA ASN A 150 14.72 12.04 -13.69
C ASN A 150 15.75 12.33 -12.59
N GLN A 151 15.77 13.55 -12.02
CA GLN A 151 16.76 13.97 -11.04
C GLN A 151 16.85 12.98 -9.86
N TYR A 152 15.70 12.49 -9.40
CA TYR A 152 15.62 11.59 -8.25
C TYR A 152 15.95 10.13 -8.60
N LEU A 153 15.71 9.69 -9.83
CA LEU A 153 16.06 8.33 -10.28
C LEU A 153 17.56 8.18 -10.57
N LYS A 154 18.27 9.27 -10.93
CA LYS A 154 19.71 9.26 -11.20
C LYS A 154 20.58 8.97 -9.97
N SER A 155 20.06 9.20 -8.76
CA SER A 155 20.76 8.84 -7.51
C SER A 155 20.97 7.33 -7.35
N PHE A 156 20.28 6.50 -8.14
CA PHE A 156 20.39 5.05 -8.10
C PHE A 156 21.77 4.53 -8.56
N GLY A 157 22.47 5.28 -9.43
CA GLY A 157 23.75 4.84 -10.00
C GLY A 157 24.99 5.12 -9.14
N ASN A 158 24.92 6.01 -8.14
CA ASN A 158 26.08 6.43 -7.34
C ASN A 158 26.06 5.91 -5.89
N ASP A 159 24.95 5.37 -5.40
CA ASP A 159 24.74 5.03 -3.98
C ASP A 159 24.43 3.54 -3.74
N THR A 160 25.01 2.62 -4.53
CA THR A 160 25.02 1.19 -4.17
C THR A 160 25.98 0.86 -3.03
N SER A 161 26.71 1.84 -2.48
CA SER A 161 27.41 1.68 -1.20
C SER A 161 26.44 1.97 -0.06
N ALA A 162 25.94 0.90 0.58
CA ALA A 162 25.33 0.95 1.90
C ALA A 162 26.34 1.33 3.02
N GLU A 163 27.32 2.18 2.71
CA GLU A 163 28.44 2.60 3.56
C GLU A 163 28.81 4.07 3.31
N ARG A 164 27.85 4.98 3.45
CA ARG A 164 28.21 6.35 3.83
C ARG A 164 27.45 6.70 5.10
N ASP A 165 28.18 6.51 6.19
CA ASP A 165 27.97 7.20 7.45
C ASP A 165 27.69 8.69 7.20
N ASP A 166 26.70 9.16 7.96
CA ASP A 166 26.60 10.46 8.62
C ASP A 166 27.29 11.69 7.98
N VAL A 167 26.49 12.76 7.92
CA VAL A 167 26.81 14.14 7.54
C VAL A 167 26.60 14.47 6.06
N GLU A 168 25.33 14.64 5.67
CA GLU A 168 24.96 15.59 4.63
C GLU A 168 24.13 16.74 5.26
N PRO A 169 24.38 18.00 4.88
CA PRO A 169 23.81 19.16 5.55
C PRO A 169 22.29 19.23 5.33
N ILE A 170 21.62 19.79 6.34
CA ILE A 170 20.16 19.96 6.54
C ILE A 170 19.41 20.74 5.41
N GLY A 171 20.01 20.92 4.23
CA GLY A 171 19.46 21.71 3.11
C GLY A 171 18.99 20.92 1.88
N LEU A 172 19.43 19.66 1.69
CA LEU A 172 18.91 18.79 0.62
C LEU A 172 18.14 17.64 1.26
N ARG A 173 16.86 17.86 1.59
CA ARG A 173 15.93 16.75 1.84
C ARG A 173 15.91 15.89 0.58
N ARG A 174 16.71 14.81 0.51
CA ARG A 174 16.62 13.75 -0.50
C ARG A 174 15.13 13.40 -0.57
N LYS A 175 14.46 13.83 -1.63
CA LYS A 175 13.02 13.65 -1.75
C LYS A 175 12.80 12.15 -1.86
N ARG A 176 12.23 11.60 -0.79
CA ARG A 176 11.95 10.20 -0.48
C ARG A 176 11.72 9.34 -1.73
N LEU A 177 12.67 8.47 -2.02
CA LEU A 177 12.47 7.41 -3.00
C LEU A 177 11.50 6.40 -2.40
N ALA A 178 10.36 6.25 -3.05
CA ALA A 178 9.35 5.27 -2.72
C ALA A 178 9.69 3.94 -3.43
N MET A 179 9.15 2.82 -2.97
CA MET A 179 9.34 1.50 -3.59
C MET A 179 9.05 1.50 -5.09
N LEU A 180 8.00 2.21 -5.52
CA LEU A 180 7.65 2.36 -6.94
C LEU A 180 8.77 3.04 -7.77
N ASP A 181 9.57 3.93 -7.17
CA ASP A 181 10.69 4.57 -7.87
C ASP A 181 11.78 3.56 -8.20
N PHE A 182 12.06 2.63 -7.29
CA PHE A 182 13.01 1.53 -7.51
C PHE A 182 12.55 0.62 -8.64
N LEU A 183 11.25 0.32 -8.71
CA LEU A 183 10.67 -0.48 -9.80
C LEU A 183 10.74 0.25 -11.14
N ILE A 184 10.46 1.55 -11.17
CA ILE A 184 10.56 2.38 -12.39
C ILE A 184 12.02 2.48 -12.85
N ALA A 185 12.98 2.65 -11.94
CA ALA A 185 14.41 2.66 -12.26
C ALA A 185 14.86 1.33 -12.88
N ALA A 186 14.56 0.21 -12.21
CA ALA A 186 14.90 -1.13 -12.70
C ALA A 186 14.30 -1.42 -14.08
N SER A 187 13.08 -0.94 -14.34
CA SER A 187 12.45 -1.11 -15.65
C SER A 187 13.16 -0.34 -16.76
N ARG A 188 13.63 0.88 -16.48
CA ARG A 188 14.39 1.69 -17.44
C ARG A 188 15.77 1.12 -17.77
N GLU A 189 16.37 0.40 -16.83
CA GLU A 189 17.61 -0.35 -17.03
C GLU A 189 17.39 -1.69 -17.76
N GLY A 190 16.14 -2.03 -18.12
CA GLY A 190 15.81 -3.27 -18.82
C GLY A 190 15.79 -4.51 -17.92
N LEU A 191 15.88 -4.34 -16.59
CA LEU A 191 15.83 -5.43 -15.62
C LEU A 191 14.40 -5.96 -15.39
N MET A 192 13.39 -5.14 -15.69
CA MET A 192 11.97 -5.46 -15.51
C MET A 192 11.13 -4.90 -16.66
N THR A 193 10.12 -5.64 -17.09
CA THR A 193 9.10 -5.12 -18.02
C THR A 193 8.06 -4.28 -17.28
N ASP A 194 7.33 -3.43 -18.01
CA ASP A 194 6.20 -2.67 -17.46
C ASP A 194 5.12 -3.59 -16.85
N LEU A 195 4.95 -4.79 -17.41
CA LEU A 195 4.06 -5.80 -16.84
C LEU A 195 4.59 -6.31 -15.50
N ASP A 196 5.89 -6.57 -15.39
CA ASP A 196 6.50 -7.02 -14.14
C ASP A 196 6.38 -5.93 -13.05
N VAL A 197 6.56 -4.65 -13.40
CA VAL A 197 6.34 -3.51 -12.48
C VAL A 197 4.89 -3.48 -11.98
N ARG A 198 3.92 -3.57 -12.90
CA ARG A 198 2.49 -3.58 -12.55
C ARG A 198 2.14 -4.75 -11.64
N GLU A 199 2.66 -5.94 -11.91
CA GLU A 199 2.46 -7.12 -11.06
C GLU A 199 2.98 -6.91 -9.63
N GLU A 200 4.18 -6.33 -9.46
CA GLU A 200 4.69 -6.01 -8.12
C GLU A 200 3.83 -4.95 -7.43
N VAL A 201 3.46 -3.89 -8.13
CA VAL A 201 2.61 -2.83 -7.59
C VAL A 201 1.25 -3.37 -7.15
N ASP A 202 0.61 -4.25 -7.95
CA ASP A 202 -0.64 -4.93 -7.58
C ASP A 202 -0.47 -5.70 -6.26
N VAL A 203 0.60 -6.48 -6.12
CA VAL A 203 0.87 -7.30 -4.93
C VAL A 203 1.14 -6.44 -3.69
N PHE A 204 1.99 -5.43 -3.80
CA PHE A 204 2.34 -4.57 -2.65
C PHE A 204 1.20 -3.66 -2.22
N MET A 205 0.43 -3.11 -3.17
CA MET A 205 -0.72 -2.31 -2.80
C MET A 205 -1.76 -3.18 -2.11
N PHE A 206 -2.15 -4.32 -2.69
CA PHE A 206 -3.08 -5.25 -2.04
C PHE A 206 -2.57 -5.68 -0.65
N GLY A 207 -1.37 -6.26 -0.60
CA GLY A 207 -0.80 -6.81 0.62
C GLY A 207 -0.55 -5.77 1.71
N GLY A 208 -0.16 -4.54 1.34
CA GLY A 208 0.18 -3.49 2.30
C GLY A 208 -1.02 -2.84 2.99
N HIS A 209 -2.13 -2.63 2.28
CA HIS A 209 -3.31 -1.98 2.87
C HIS A 209 -4.27 -2.97 3.54
N ASP A 210 -4.70 -4.01 2.82
CA ASP A 210 -5.82 -4.86 3.23
C ASP A 210 -5.49 -5.66 4.50
N THR A 211 -4.26 -6.21 4.56
CA THR A 211 -3.80 -6.96 5.73
C THR A 211 -3.68 -6.07 6.97
N THR A 212 -3.15 -4.85 6.82
CA THR A 212 -3.02 -3.87 7.90
C THR A 212 -4.39 -3.40 8.38
N ALA A 213 -5.33 -3.16 7.47
CA ALA A 213 -6.71 -2.78 7.80
C ALA A 213 -7.40 -3.85 8.65
N MET A 214 -7.26 -5.13 8.28
CA MET A 214 -7.78 -6.24 9.07
C MET A 214 -7.10 -6.35 10.43
N GLY A 215 -5.78 -6.16 10.48
CA GLY A 215 -5.03 -6.10 11.74
C GLY A 215 -5.59 -5.03 12.69
N LEU A 216 -5.84 -3.82 12.18
CA LEU A 216 -6.47 -2.74 12.95
C LEU A 216 -7.88 -3.11 13.40
N CYS A 217 -8.70 -3.74 12.55
CA CYS A 217 -10.03 -4.21 12.95
C CYS A 217 -9.95 -5.17 14.15
N PHE A 218 -9.04 -6.15 14.12
CA PHE A 218 -8.86 -7.09 15.21
C PHE A 218 -8.33 -6.42 16.48
N ILE A 219 -7.35 -5.52 16.35
CA ILE A 219 -6.82 -4.74 17.48
C ILE A 219 -7.97 -3.98 18.15
N PHE A 220 -8.78 -3.25 17.39
CA PHE A 220 -9.87 -2.45 17.94
C PHE A 220 -10.98 -3.33 18.55
N ALA A 221 -11.29 -4.48 17.96
CA ALA A 221 -12.23 -5.44 18.53
C ALA A 221 -11.73 -5.96 19.90
N LEU A 222 -10.45 -6.30 20.01
CA LEU A 222 -9.84 -6.75 21.27
C LEU A 222 -9.81 -5.63 22.31
N LEU A 223 -9.46 -4.40 21.92
CA LEU A 223 -9.46 -3.26 22.83
C LEU A 223 -10.87 -2.92 23.35
N ALA A 224 -11.91 -3.12 22.54
CA ALA A 224 -13.29 -2.91 22.96
C ALA A 224 -13.73 -3.92 24.04
N GLU A 225 -13.24 -5.17 23.97
CA GLU A 225 -13.54 -6.23 24.93
C GLU A 225 -12.68 -6.13 26.21
N HIS A 226 -11.43 -5.67 26.08
CA HIS A 226 -10.44 -5.62 27.18
C HIS A 226 -10.16 -4.18 27.64
N LYS A 227 -11.11 -3.61 28.40
CA LYS A 227 -11.04 -2.20 28.86
C LYS A 227 -9.83 -1.89 29.74
N ASP A 228 -9.36 -2.85 30.53
CA ASP A 228 -8.17 -2.74 31.38
C ASP A 228 -6.89 -2.54 30.54
N ILE A 229 -6.78 -3.26 29.42
CA ILE A 229 -5.70 -3.11 28.45
C ILE A 229 -5.81 -1.75 27.74
N GLN A 230 -7.02 -1.38 27.30
CA GLN A 230 -7.26 -0.08 26.66
C GLN A 230 -6.82 1.10 27.56
N VAL A 231 -7.21 1.07 28.84
CA VAL A 231 -6.81 2.11 29.81
C VAL A 231 -5.29 2.11 30.03
N SER A 232 -4.66 0.95 30.04
CA SER A 232 -3.20 0.84 30.20
C SER A 232 -2.44 1.46 29.03
N ILE A 233 -2.89 1.23 27.79
CA ILE A 233 -2.30 1.86 26.59
C ILE A 233 -2.42 3.38 26.65
N VAL A 234 -3.61 3.90 26.95
CA VAL A 234 -3.84 5.35 27.05
C VAL A 234 -2.96 5.99 28.14
N LYS A 235 -2.78 5.31 29.29
CA LYS A 235 -1.89 5.78 30.35
C LYS A 235 -0.43 5.80 29.93
N CYS A 236 0.04 4.77 29.22
CA CYS A 236 1.41 4.71 28.69
C CYS A 236 1.69 5.81 27.66
N GLU A 237 0.70 6.18 26.86
CA GLU A 237 0.87 7.23 25.84
C GLU A 237 0.67 8.66 26.38
N SER A 238 0.00 8.83 27.53
CA SER A 238 -0.29 10.14 28.12
C SER A 238 0.94 11.06 28.26
N PRO A 239 2.14 10.59 28.69
CA PRO A 239 3.33 11.46 28.79
C PRO A 239 3.77 12.02 27.43
N PHE A 240 3.59 11.25 26.35
CA PHE A 240 3.97 11.64 25.00
C PHE A 240 2.94 12.59 24.37
N LEU A 241 1.65 12.40 24.68
CA LEU A 241 0.58 13.28 24.20
C LEU A 241 0.62 14.66 24.90
N SER A 242 1.01 14.73 26.17
CA SER A 242 1.15 15.99 26.91
C SER A 242 2.29 16.89 26.41
N GLN A 243 3.32 16.33 25.76
CA GLN A 243 4.42 17.11 25.17
C GLN A 243 4.09 17.77 23.83
N LYS A 244 3.05 17.32 23.11
CA LYS A 244 2.63 17.89 21.82
C LYS A 244 1.65 19.09 21.94
N ILE A 245 1.22 19.44 23.16
CA ILE A 245 0.20 20.49 23.42
C ILE A 245 0.83 21.82 23.89
N ASN A 246 2.16 21.88 24.03
CA ASN A 246 2.92 23.13 24.24
C ASN A 246 3.75 23.46 22.99
#